data_AF-A0AAJ1F2X2-F1
#
_entry.id   AF-A0AAJ1F2X2-F1
#
_cell.length_a   1.000
_cell.length_b   1.000
_cell.length_c   1.000
_cell.angle_alpha   90.00
_cell.angle_beta   90.00
_cell.angle_gamma   90.00
#
_symmetry.space_group_name_H-M   'P 1'
#
loop_
_entity.id
_entity.type
_entity.pdbx_description
1 polymer ?
#
loop_
_entity_poly.entity_id
_entity_poly.type
_entity_poly.pdbx_seq_one_letter_code
_entity_poly.pdbx_strand_id
1 'polypeptide(L)'
;EKVRKGIIAALLGVRPEEIKETRLLPTILRKEYEDDKYGILDVRVEMHDGTQIDFEMQVAEFDFWKKRIVFYLSKMVTDQIH
;
A
#
# COMPACT_ATOMS: atom_id res chain seq x y z
N GLU A 1 5.89 -9.49 -11.91
CA GLU A 1 7.01 -8.92 -11.12
C GLU A 1 7.72 -7.77 -11.83
N LYS A 2 8.24 -7.96 -13.06
CA LYS A 2 8.95 -6.90 -13.82
C LYS A 2 8.20 -5.56 -13.92
N VAL A 3 6.88 -5.60 -14.19
CA VAL A 3 6.04 -4.39 -14.26
C VAL A 3 5.99 -3.65 -12.92
N ARG A 4 5.75 -4.36 -11.81
CA ARG A 4 5.71 -3.78 -10.46
C ARG A 4 7.04 -3.14 -10.08
N LYS A 5 8.16 -3.82 -10.33
CA LYS A 5 9.50 -3.25 -10.11
C LYS A 5 9.74 -2.00 -10.94
N GLY A 6 9.35 -2.02 -12.22
CA GLY A 6 9.45 -0.85 -13.11
C GLY A 6 8.65 0.34 -12.61
N ILE A 7 7.40 0.12 -12.18
CA ILE A 7 6.53 1.19 -11.63
C ILE A 7 7.13 1.76 -10.34
N ILE A 8 7.49 0.91 -9.38
CA ILE A 8 8.08 1.34 -8.10
C ILE A 8 9.38 2.11 -8.35
N ALA A 9 10.25 1.59 -9.21
CA ALA A 9 11.51 2.24 -9.57
C ALA A 9 11.30 3.62 -10.17
N ALA A 10 10.36 3.76 -11.11
CA ALA A 10 10.02 5.03 -11.73
C ALA A 10 9.50 6.06 -10.71
N LEU A 11 8.68 5.62 -9.74
CA LEU A 11 8.13 6.51 -8.70
C LEU A 11 9.18 6.93 -7.65
N LEU A 12 10.12 6.04 -7.33
CA LEU A 12 11.21 6.33 -6.39
C LEU A 12 12.41 7.02 -7.06
N GLY A 13 12.42 7.16 -8.39
CA GLY A 13 13.53 7.76 -9.13
C GLY A 13 14.82 6.92 -9.14
N VAL A 14 14.69 5.60 -9.02
CA VAL A 14 15.82 4.65 -9.02
C VAL A 14 15.76 3.74 -10.23
N ARG A 15 16.86 3.02 -10.52
CA ARG A 15 16.83 2.04 -11.62
C ARG A 15 16.06 0.76 -11.18
N PRO A 16 15.31 0.10 -12.08
CA PRO A 16 14.58 -1.13 -11.75
C PRO A 16 15.44 -2.24 -11.17
N GLU A 17 16.72 -2.30 -11.53
CA GLU A 17 17.70 -3.27 -11.03
C GLU A 17 18.07 -3.05 -9.56
N GLU A 18 17.86 -1.83 -9.05
CA GLU A 18 18.07 -1.48 -7.63
C GLU A 18 16.90 -1.96 -6.76
N ILE A 19 15.73 -2.20 -7.37
CA ILE A 19 14.60 -2.84 -6.70
C ILE A 19 14.87 -4.35 -6.64
N LYS A 20 15.23 -4.83 -5.44
CA LYS A 20 15.44 -6.26 -5.13
C LYS A 20 14.11 -7.03 -5.19
N GLU A 21 13.81 -7.87 -4.20
CA GLU A 21 12.54 -8.59 -4.15
C GLU A 21 11.40 -7.67 -3.72
N THR A 22 10.21 -7.93 -4.26
CA THR A 22 8.96 -7.29 -3.81
C THR A 22 7.90 -8.35 -3.65
N ARG A 23 7.16 -8.32 -2.55
CA ARG A 23 6.07 -9.26 -2.25
C ARG A 23 4.73 -8.54 -2.28
N LEU A 24 3.71 -9.19 -2.82
CA LEU A 24 2.33 -8.70 -2.68
C LEU A 24 1.80 -9.14 -1.31
N LEU A 25 1.27 -8.19 -0.56
CA LEU A 25 0.62 -8.44 0.72
C LEU A 25 -0.90 -8.50 0.54
N PRO A 26 -1.63 -9.11 1.48
CA PRO A 26 -3.09 -9.02 1.51
C PRO A 26 -3.55 -7.56 1.52
N THR A 27 -4.57 -7.26 0.73
CA THR A 27 -5.12 -5.91 0.57
C THR A 27 -6.23 -5.58 1.57
N ILE A 28 -6.80 -6.59 2.23
CA ILE A 28 -7.81 -6.42 3.26
C ILE A 28 -7.12 -6.09 4.58
N LEU A 29 -7.36 -4.89 5.10
CA LEU A 29 -6.89 -4.46 6.41
C LEU A 29 -7.76 -5.08 7.51
N ARG A 30 -7.11 -5.46 8.61
CA ARG A 30 -7.77 -6.17 9.71
C ARG A 30 -8.73 -5.25 10.46
N LYS A 31 -9.91 -5.78 10.82
CA LYS A 31 -10.82 -5.15 11.79
C LYS A 31 -10.36 -5.40 13.21
N GLU A 32 -10.50 -4.39 14.08
CA GLU A 32 -10.29 -4.55 15.51
C GLU A 32 -11.61 -4.87 16.21
N TYR A 33 -12.71 -4.27 15.75
CA TYR A 33 -14.06 -4.44 16.29
C TYR A 33 -15.05 -4.89 15.20
N GLU A 34 -16.16 -5.50 15.62
CA GLU A 34 -17.19 -6.04 14.71
C GLU A 34 -17.77 -4.98 13.77
N ASP A 35 -18.05 -3.79 14.33
CA ASP A 35 -18.66 -2.65 13.66
C ASP A 35 -17.67 -1.80 12.83
N ASP A 36 -16.37 -2.13 12.84
CA ASP A 36 -15.38 -1.38 12.07
C ASP A 36 -15.66 -1.47 10.57
N LYS A 37 -15.21 -0.46 9.82
CA LYS A 37 -15.17 -0.56 8.36
C LYS A 37 -13.94 -1.34 7.93
N TYR A 38 -14.09 -2.19 6.90
CA TYR A 38 -12.92 -2.76 6.21
C TYR A 38 -12.20 -1.65 5.45
N GLY A 39 -10.87 -1.61 5.58
CA GLY A 39 -10.01 -0.96 4.60
C GLY A 39 -9.61 -1.97 3.55
N ILE A 40 -9.89 -1.69 2.28
CA ILE A 40 -9.45 -2.54 1.16
C ILE A 40 -8.57 -1.66 0.28
N LEU A 41 -7.31 -2.05 0.16
CA LEU A 41 -6.31 -1.41 -0.68
C LEU A 41 -6.41 -1.94 -2.12
N ASP A 42 -6.02 -1.13 -3.11
CA ASP A 42 -5.94 -1.65 -4.48
C ASP A 42 -4.73 -2.60 -4.61
N VAL A 43 -3.53 -2.16 -4.18
CA VAL A 43 -2.32 -2.98 -4.18
C VAL A 43 -1.43 -2.65 -2.98
N ARG A 44 -1.06 -3.66 -2.19
CA ARG A 44 -0.09 -3.55 -1.09
C ARG A 44 1.18 -4.31 -1.41
N VAL A 45 2.33 -3.64 -1.33
CA VAL A 45 3.64 -4.20 -1.66
C VAL A 45 4.55 -4.13 -0.46
N GLU A 46 5.31 -5.19 -0.19
CA GLU A 46 6.44 -5.19 0.73
C GLU A 46 7.75 -5.25 -0.06
N MET A 47 8.66 -4.36 0.29
CA MET A 47 10.02 -4.27 -0.24
C MET A 47 10.95 -5.21 0.54
N HIS A 48 12.12 -5.50 -0.02
CA HIS A 48 13.09 -6.40 0.62
C HIS A 48 13.56 -5.99 2.02
N ASP A 49 13.48 -4.70 2.36
CA ASP A 49 13.89 -4.13 3.64
C ASP A 49 12.72 -4.03 4.65
N GLY A 50 11.56 -4.58 4.30
CA GLY A 50 10.34 -4.51 5.10
C GLY A 50 9.50 -3.26 4.84
N THR A 51 9.96 -2.31 4.02
CA THR A 51 9.17 -1.13 3.67
C THR A 51 7.88 -1.56 2.96
N GLN A 52 6.74 -1.09 3.46
CA GLN A 52 5.46 -1.35 2.81
C GLN A 52 4.98 -0.14 2.02
N ILE A 53 4.47 -0.39 0.81
CA ILE A 53 3.96 0.61 -0.12
C ILE A 53 2.50 0.31 -0.39
N ASP A 54 1.66 1.32 -0.20
CA ASP A 54 0.27 1.34 -0.62
C ASP A 54 0.14 2.02 -1.98
N PHE A 55 -0.51 1.34 -2.93
CA PHE A 55 -0.77 1.82 -4.28
C PHE A 55 -2.27 1.98 -4.46
N GLU A 56 -2.75 3.22 -4.51
CA GLU A 56 -4.14 3.56 -4.75
C GLU A 56 -4.30 4.21 -6.13
N MET A 57 -5.27 3.75 -6.93
CA MET A 57 -5.50 4.26 -8.28
C MET A 57 -6.78 5.07 -8.35
N GLN A 58 -6.69 6.32 -8.83
CA GLN A 58 -7.86 7.21 -8.97
C GLN A 58 -7.93 7.81 -10.37
N VAL A 59 -9.12 7.79 -10.98
CA VAL A 59 -9.38 8.37 -12.32
C VAL A 59 -9.78 9.85 -12.24
N ALA A 60 -10.38 10.26 -11.12
CA ALA A 60 -10.80 11.63 -10.84
C ALA A 60 -10.67 11.93 -9.34
N GLU A 61 -10.64 13.21 -8.96
CA GLU A 61 -10.62 13.62 -7.56
C GLU A 61 -11.96 13.27 -6.88
N PHE A 62 -11.88 12.70 -5.68
CA PHE A 62 -13.05 12.29 -4.90
C PHE A 62 -12.99 12.92 -3.52
N ASP A 63 -14.07 13.60 -3.08
CA ASP A 63 -14.08 14.43 -1.86
C ASP A 63 -13.64 13.68 -0.59
N PHE A 64 -13.87 12.37 -0.53
CA PHE A 64 -13.53 11.54 0.64
C PHE A 64 -12.13 10.91 0.57
N TRP A 65 -11.34 11.17 -0.47
CA TRP A 65 -10.03 10.53 -0.67
C TRP A 65 -9.08 10.80 0.49
N LYS A 66 -9.06 12.04 1.00
CA LYS A 66 -8.19 12.46 2.11
C LYS A 66 -8.47 11.66 3.39
N LYS A 67 -9.74 11.38 3.68
CA LYS A 67 -10.12 10.58 4.85
C LYS A 67 -9.74 9.12 4.66
N ARG A 68 -9.89 8.58 3.45
CA ARG A 68 -9.50 7.19 3.11
C ARG A 68 -8.00 6.97 3.24
N ILE A 69 -7.18 7.82 2.63
CA ILE A 69 -5.72 7.63 2.65
C ILE A 69 -5.16 7.70 4.07
N VAL A 70 -5.68 8.62 4.91
CA VAL A 70 -5.28 8.71 6.33
C VAL A 70 -5.72 7.48 7.11
N PHE A 71 -6.94 6.99 6.88
CA PHE A 71 -7.44 5.77 7.53
C PHE A 71 -6.59 4.54 7.16
N TYR A 72 -6.32 4.35 5.86
CA TYR A 72 -5.52 3.23 5.36
C TYR A 72 -4.10 3.25 5.90
N LEU A 73 -3.43 4.41 5.81
CA LEU A 73 -2.09 4.58 6.34
C LEU A 73 -2.04 4.30 7.85
N SER A 74 -2.99 4.82 8.61
CA SER A 74 -3.07 4.60 10.06
C SER A 74 -3.19 3.11 10.37
N LYS A 75 -4.09 2.39 9.70
CA LYS A 75 -4.28 0.95 9.86
C LYS A 75 -3.04 0.14 9.46
N MET A 76 -2.40 0.49 8.35
CA MET A 76 -1.16 -0.18 7.93
C MET A 76 -0.02 -0.02 8.93
N VAL A 77 0.08 1.14 9.60
CA VAL A 77 1.07 1.37 10.65
C VAL A 77 0.71 0.59 11.91
N THR A 78 -0.54 0.66 12.39
CA THR A 78 -0.94 -0.01 13.63
C THR A 78 -0.93 -1.54 13.53
N ASP A 79 -1.22 -2.09 12.35
CA ASP A 79 -1.17 -3.54 12.08
C ASP A 79 0.26 -4.10 12.16
N GLN A 80 1.30 -3.26 12.05
CA GLN A 80 2.72 -3.68 12.15
C GLN A 80 3.28 -3.63 13.58
N ILE A 81 2.55 -3.00 14.52
CA ILE A 81 3.01 -2.80 15.91
C ILE A 81 2.56 -3.94 16.84
N HIS A 82 1.77 -4.90 16.32
CA HIS A 82 1.24 -6.03 17.06
C HIS A 82 2.16 -7.25 17.07
#